data_AF-A0A847CKT8-F1
#
_entry.id   AF-A0A847CKT8-F1
#
_cell.length_a   1.000
_cell.length_b   1.000
_cell.length_c   1.000
_cell.angle_alpha   90.00
_cell.angle_beta   90.00
_cell.angle_gamma   90.00
#
_symmetry.space_group_name_H-M   'P 1'
#
loop_
_entity.id
_entity.type
_entity.pdbx_description
1 polymer ?
#
loop_
_entity_poly.entity_id
_entity_poly.type
_entity_poly.pdbx_seq_one_letter_code
_entity_poly.pdbx_strand_id
1 'polypeptide(L)'
;MEVFMSNPGFDVKIDTKNLELIYGENTFGPVIEKRRLDDIRESLLDYNAKGPDVLYGIAMHVGDKKDKQIIEEKNAVYAIVVYNKGQIGNEPIRSQGHIHAISKFSNKSTCEVYEILLGKAIIYMQESGSDDAGRCYAVYAEENDVVIVPPNWVHATINADINNNMAFGSWSVSDYKFEYKEVREHKGIAFYPIVKDGDIEWIKNDNYSDGSLIKVKAKEYPEFNITNKERIYTQFINNPDNFDFVANPDVADHLWREF
;
A
#
# COMPACT_ATOMS: atom_id res chain seq x y z
N MET A 1 18.11 19.88 0.02
CA MET A 1 17.78 18.98 1.15
C MET A 1 16.27 18.96 1.19
N GLU A 2 15.63 17.96 0.61
CA GLU A 2 14.16 17.92 0.50
C GLU A 2 13.61 17.09 1.65
N VAL A 3 13.53 17.72 2.82
CA VAL A 3 12.73 17.21 3.93
C VAL A 3 11.34 17.81 3.74
N PHE A 4 10.35 16.97 3.47
CA PHE A 4 8.97 17.39 3.33
C PHE A 4 8.25 17.24 4.66
N MET A 5 7.50 18.27 5.04
CA MET A 5 6.57 18.16 6.16
C MET A 5 5.29 17.52 5.64
N SER A 6 5.22 16.18 5.69
CA SER A 6 3.93 15.52 5.57
C SER A 6 3.15 15.76 6.84
N ASN A 7 1.84 15.95 6.73
CA ASN A 7 0.97 15.96 7.90
C ASN A 7 -0.05 14.85 7.71
N PRO A 8 0.29 13.59 8.01
CA PRO A 8 -0.66 12.49 7.98
C PRO A 8 -1.72 12.58 9.09
N GLY A 9 -1.68 13.60 9.96
CA GLY A 9 -2.56 13.75 11.12
C GLY A 9 -1.80 13.93 12.44
N PHE A 10 -0.47 13.81 12.44
CA PHE A 10 0.42 13.97 13.60
C PHE A 10 1.82 14.48 13.16
N ASP A 11 2.66 14.90 14.11
CA ASP A 11 3.96 15.56 13.85
C ASP A 11 5.07 14.59 13.41
N VAL A 12 5.16 14.34 12.10
CA VAL A 12 6.21 13.54 11.48
C VAL A 12 6.68 14.22 10.19
N LYS A 13 7.97 14.13 9.87
CA LYS A 13 8.51 14.62 8.59
C LYS A 13 9.05 13.45 7.78
N ILE A 14 8.90 13.54 6.46
CA ILE A 14 9.43 12.55 5.52
C ILE A 14 10.70 13.12 4.89
N ASP A 15 11.82 12.44 5.10
CA ASP A 15 13.06 12.69 4.39
C ASP A 15 13.09 11.79 3.15
N THR A 16 12.64 12.32 2.02
CA THR A 16 12.55 11.58 0.74
C THR A 16 13.92 11.26 0.17
N LYS A 17 14.96 12.01 0.53
CA LYS A 17 16.33 11.77 0.06
C LYS A 17 16.89 10.49 0.68
N ASN A 18 16.70 10.32 1.98
CA ASN A 18 17.21 9.15 2.70
C ASN A 18 16.15 8.05 2.86
N LEU A 19 14.90 8.32 2.47
CA LEU A 19 13.71 7.48 2.71
C LEU A 19 13.48 7.23 4.21
N GLU A 20 13.64 8.26 5.03
CA GLU A 20 13.56 8.20 6.50
C GLU A 20 12.35 8.96 7.04
N LEU A 21 11.95 8.65 8.28
CA LEU A 21 10.98 9.41 9.04
C LEU A 21 11.66 10.14 10.20
N ILE A 22 11.29 11.40 10.40
CA ILE A 22 11.74 12.21 11.53
C ILE A 22 10.53 12.45 12.42
N TYR A 23 10.52 11.76 13.56
CA TYR A 23 9.45 11.80 14.55
C TYR A 23 9.52 13.05 15.43
N GLY A 24 8.39 13.75 15.57
CA GLY A 24 8.22 14.83 16.53
C GLY A 24 8.25 14.35 17.98
N GLU A 25 8.39 15.28 18.93
CA GLU A 25 8.56 15.00 20.37
C GLU A 25 7.46 14.08 20.95
N ASN A 26 6.21 14.29 20.52
CA ASN A 26 5.04 13.56 21.00
C ASN A 26 4.65 12.36 20.14
N THR A 27 5.52 11.90 19.25
CA THR A 27 5.22 10.77 18.36
C THR A 27 6.01 9.52 18.73
N PHE A 28 5.53 8.38 18.27
CA PHE A 28 6.23 7.10 18.36
C PHE A 28 6.39 6.49 16.96
N GLY A 29 7.42 5.67 16.81
CA GLY A 29 7.70 4.95 15.59
C GLY A 29 9.05 4.23 15.66
N PRO A 30 9.22 3.15 14.88
CA PRO A 30 10.49 2.44 14.80
C PRO A 30 11.49 3.17 13.90
N VAL A 31 12.74 2.69 13.88
CA VAL A 31 13.64 3.01 12.76
C VAL A 31 13.03 2.42 11.48
N ILE A 32 13.06 3.16 10.37
CA ILE A 32 12.46 2.70 9.13
C ILE A 32 13.18 1.46 8.59
N GLU A 33 12.42 0.47 8.16
CA GLU A 33 12.96 -0.71 7.49
C GLU A 33 13.13 -0.43 5.99
N LYS A 34 14.29 -0.74 5.43
CA LYS A 34 14.58 -0.54 4.00
C LYS A 34 14.30 -1.81 3.22
N ARG A 35 13.46 -1.70 2.19
CA ARG A 35 13.21 -2.74 1.20
C ARG A 35 14.08 -2.50 -0.01
N ARG A 36 14.85 -3.52 -0.35
CA ARG A 36 15.92 -3.46 -1.35
C ARG A 36 15.48 -4.12 -2.65
N LEU A 37 16.19 -3.81 -3.73
CA LEU A 37 15.96 -4.40 -5.04
C LEU A 37 16.02 -5.94 -4.98
N ASP A 38 17.01 -6.46 -4.26
CA ASP A 38 17.23 -7.90 -4.12
C ASP A 38 16.07 -8.61 -3.39
N ASP A 39 15.29 -7.90 -2.56
CA ASP A 39 14.14 -8.47 -1.86
C ASP A 39 12.98 -8.82 -2.83
N ILE A 40 12.91 -8.16 -3.98
CA ILE A 40 11.75 -8.28 -4.90
C ILE A 40 12.10 -8.87 -6.26
N ARG A 41 13.36 -9.20 -6.55
CA ARG A 41 13.83 -9.65 -7.89
C ARG A 41 13.01 -10.75 -8.51
N GLU A 42 12.66 -11.76 -7.72
CA GLU A 42 11.89 -12.92 -8.17
C GLU A 42 10.46 -12.58 -8.61
N SER A 43 10.00 -11.36 -8.33
CA SER A 43 8.70 -10.84 -8.74
C SER A 43 8.76 -9.88 -9.93
N LEU A 44 9.95 -9.58 -10.45
CA LEU A 44 10.16 -8.65 -11.57
C LEU A 44 9.99 -9.37 -12.91
N LEU A 45 9.57 -8.62 -13.93
CA LEU A 45 9.53 -9.07 -15.32
C LEU A 45 10.94 -9.47 -15.81
N ASP A 46 11.96 -8.68 -15.45
CA ASP A 46 13.38 -9.02 -15.63
C ASP A 46 14.08 -9.11 -14.26
N TYR A 47 14.34 -10.33 -13.80
CA TYR A 47 15.00 -10.61 -12.52
C TYR A 47 16.44 -10.06 -12.43
N ASN A 48 17.10 -9.84 -13.57
CA ASN A 48 18.45 -9.26 -13.64
C ASN A 48 18.43 -7.73 -13.78
N ALA A 49 17.25 -7.12 -13.79
CA ALA A 49 17.11 -5.67 -13.95
C ALA A 49 17.94 -4.91 -12.90
N LYS A 50 18.47 -3.77 -13.35
CA LYS A 50 19.20 -2.83 -12.50
C LYS A 50 18.29 -1.69 -12.09
N GLY A 51 18.48 -1.19 -10.88
CA GLY A 51 17.75 -0.05 -10.34
C GLY A 51 18.44 0.46 -9.07
N PRO A 52 17.80 1.37 -8.33
CA PRO A 52 18.25 1.76 -7.00
C PRO A 52 18.37 0.55 -6.08
N ASP A 53 19.40 0.52 -5.23
CA ASP A 53 19.59 -0.53 -4.23
C ASP A 53 18.43 -0.54 -3.22
N VAL A 54 18.04 0.65 -2.72
CA VAL A 54 16.87 0.82 -1.85
C VAL A 54 15.69 1.33 -2.67
N LEU A 55 14.60 0.56 -2.66
CA LEU A 55 13.37 0.85 -3.39
C LEU A 55 12.40 1.67 -2.56
N TYR A 56 12.18 1.29 -1.31
CA TYR A 56 11.29 2.01 -0.40
C TYR A 56 11.66 1.74 1.06
N GLY A 57 11.23 2.64 1.93
CA GLY A 57 11.30 2.48 3.38
C GLY A 57 9.91 2.34 3.99
N ILE A 58 9.73 1.46 4.96
CA ILE A 58 8.48 1.24 5.68
C ILE A 58 8.68 1.36 7.19
N ALA A 59 7.82 2.13 7.86
CA ALA A 59 7.73 2.16 9.31
C ALA A 59 6.30 1.80 9.71
N MET A 60 6.14 0.62 10.30
CA MET A 60 4.91 0.18 10.96
C MET A 60 4.85 0.76 12.37
N HIS A 61 3.66 0.87 12.96
CA HIS A 61 3.46 1.38 14.32
C HIS A 61 3.98 2.82 14.49
N VAL A 62 3.49 3.72 13.65
CA VAL A 62 3.77 5.17 13.76
C VAL A 62 2.52 5.94 14.20
N GLY A 63 2.67 6.96 15.02
CA GLY A 63 1.53 7.77 15.47
C GLY A 63 1.87 8.76 16.59
N ASP A 64 0.86 9.49 17.06
CA ASP A 64 0.95 10.34 18.25
C ASP A 64 0.83 9.49 19.52
N LYS A 65 1.68 9.74 20.52
CA LYS A 65 1.71 8.99 21.79
C LYS A 65 0.36 9.01 22.51
N LYS A 66 -0.42 10.08 22.39
CA LYS A 66 -1.74 10.19 23.05
C LYS A 66 -2.77 9.21 22.44
N ASP A 67 -2.59 8.85 21.17
CA ASP A 67 -3.52 8.03 20.40
C ASP A 67 -3.19 6.53 20.49
N LYS A 68 -2.03 6.18 21.04
CA LYS A 68 -1.53 4.81 21.08
C LYS A 68 -2.53 3.83 21.69
N GLN A 69 -3.20 4.22 22.78
CA GLN A 69 -4.16 3.36 23.46
C GLN A 69 -5.34 2.99 22.56
N ILE A 70 -5.95 3.97 21.87
CA ILE A 70 -7.12 3.70 21.02
C ILE A 70 -6.74 2.87 19.78
N ILE A 71 -5.54 3.09 19.23
CA ILE A 71 -5.00 2.27 18.13
C ILE A 71 -4.86 0.81 18.55
N GLU A 72 -4.29 0.55 19.74
CA GLU A 72 -4.13 -0.79 20.29
C GLU A 72 -5.47 -1.47 20.61
N GLU A 73 -6.42 -0.74 21.20
CA GLU A 73 -7.77 -1.24 21.50
C GLU A 73 -8.54 -1.69 20.25
N LYS A 74 -8.30 -1.02 19.12
CA LYS A 74 -8.88 -1.36 17.81
C LYS A 74 -8.13 -2.44 17.03
N ASN A 75 -7.06 -2.98 17.59
CA ASN A 75 -6.19 -3.93 16.91
C ASN A 75 -5.72 -3.40 15.54
N ALA A 76 -5.42 -2.11 15.48
CA ALA A 76 -5.00 -1.41 14.28
C ALA A 76 -3.49 -1.09 14.35
N VAL A 77 -2.89 -0.88 13.18
CA VAL A 77 -1.56 -0.31 13.04
C VAL A 77 -1.59 0.72 11.92
N TYR A 78 -1.01 1.90 12.18
CA TYR A 78 -0.73 2.87 11.14
C TYR A 78 0.70 2.71 10.67
N ALA A 79 0.89 2.73 9.36
CA ALA A 79 2.17 2.68 8.70
C ALA A 79 2.40 3.94 7.86
N ILE A 80 3.66 4.33 7.69
CA ILE A 80 4.06 5.26 6.64
C ILE A 80 5.13 4.58 5.78
N VAL A 81 4.95 4.66 4.47
CA VAL A 81 5.84 4.06 3.48
C VAL A 81 6.30 5.13 2.50
N VAL A 82 7.61 5.16 2.24
CA VAL A 82 8.26 6.17 1.39
C VAL A 82 9.00 5.48 0.26
N TYR A 83 8.52 5.68 -0.97
CA TYR A 83 9.06 5.11 -2.19
C TYR A 83 10.12 6.03 -2.80
N ASN A 84 11.17 5.39 -3.31
CA ASN A 84 12.17 6.06 -4.13
C ASN A 84 11.58 6.43 -5.49
N LYS A 85 12.20 7.42 -6.12
CA LYS A 85 12.00 7.71 -7.54
C LYS A 85 12.90 6.82 -8.41
N GLY A 86 12.63 6.79 -9.70
CA GLY A 86 13.39 6.05 -10.70
C GLY A 86 12.69 4.78 -11.17
N GLN A 87 13.50 3.83 -11.64
CA GLN A 87 13.05 2.63 -12.34
C GLN A 87 13.91 1.42 -11.97
N ILE A 88 13.34 0.24 -12.20
CA ILE A 88 14.00 -1.07 -12.14
C ILE A 88 13.99 -1.64 -13.56
N GLY A 89 15.08 -1.45 -14.30
CA GLY A 89 15.09 -1.70 -15.74
C GLY A 89 14.00 -0.86 -16.42
N ASN A 90 12.98 -1.53 -16.97
CA ASN A 90 11.83 -0.87 -17.57
C ASN A 90 10.61 -0.79 -16.65
N GLU A 91 10.65 -1.35 -15.44
CA GLU A 91 9.55 -1.24 -14.47
C GLU A 91 9.70 0.01 -13.59
N PRO A 92 8.62 0.61 -13.10
CA PRO A 92 8.70 1.62 -12.03
C PRO A 92 9.13 0.98 -10.70
N ILE A 93 9.52 1.82 -9.73
CA ILE A 93 9.71 1.37 -8.35
C ILE A 93 8.37 0.87 -7.79
N ARG A 94 8.34 -0.35 -7.27
CA ARG A 94 7.15 -0.97 -6.68
C ARG A 94 7.47 -1.95 -5.57
N SER A 95 6.46 -2.37 -4.83
CA SER A 95 6.54 -3.54 -3.94
C SER A 95 6.36 -4.86 -4.72
N GLN A 96 6.73 -5.98 -4.08
CA GLN A 96 6.63 -7.33 -4.66
C GLN A 96 5.18 -7.74 -4.98
N GLY A 97 4.22 -7.30 -4.18
CA GLY A 97 2.85 -7.79 -4.19
C GLY A 97 2.63 -8.91 -3.18
N HIS A 98 1.49 -8.88 -2.47
CA HIS A 98 1.17 -9.87 -1.43
C HIS A 98 -0.32 -9.91 -1.10
N ILE A 99 -0.73 -10.95 -0.37
CA ILE A 99 -2.05 -11.06 0.27
C ILE A 99 -1.85 -10.89 1.77
N HIS A 100 -2.82 -10.31 2.48
CA HIS A 100 -2.82 -10.37 3.95
C HIS A 100 -3.03 -11.82 4.41
N ALA A 101 -2.14 -12.31 5.26
CA ALA A 101 -2.33 -13.61 5.89
C ALA A 101 -3.53 -13.56 6.85
N ILE A 102 -4.05 -14.73 7.20
CA ILE A 102 -5.17 -14.84 8.14
C ILE A 102 -4.77 -14.25 9.50
N SER A 103 -5.45 -13.16 9.90
CA SER A 103 -5.29 -12.53 11.20
C SER A 103 -5.77 -13.46 12.30
N LYS A 104 -5.04 -13.52 13.42
CA LYS A 104 -5.47 -14.26 14.63
C LYS A 104 -6.63 -13.55 15.33
N PHE A 105 -6.81 -12.25 15.08
CA PHE A 105 -7.86 -11.47 15.69
C PHE A 105 -9.23 -11.78 15.08
N SER A 106 -9.34 -11.70 13.75
CA SER A 106 -10.62 -11.90 13.04
C SER A 106 -10.75 -13.28 12.39
N ASN A 107 -9.70 -14.08 12.35
CA ASN A 107 -9.64 -15.35 11.62
C ASN A 107 -9.99 -15.21 10.13
N LYS A 108 -9.68 -14.04 9.54
CA LYS A 108 -9.85 -13.70 8.12
C LYS A 108 -8.60 -13.03 7.57
N SER A 109 -8.44 -13.04 6.25
CA SER A 109 -7.60 -12.04 5.59
C SER A 109 -8.24 -10.68 5.81
N THR A 110 -7.44 -9.68 6.14
CA THR A 110 -7.91 -8.35 6.51
C THR A 110 -7.84 -7.36 5.37
N CYS A 111 -8.50 -6.22 5.55
CA CYS A 111 -8.50 -5.09 4.63
C CYS A 111 -7.34 -4.14 4.93
N GLU A 112 -6.98 -3.28 3.97
CA GLU A 112 -6.07 -2.15 4.17
C GLU A 112 -6.64 -0.87 3.58
N VAL A 113 -6.44 0.26 4.28
CA VAL A 113 -6.87 1.60 3.81
C VAL A 113 -5.63 2.46 3.61
N TYR A 114 -5.41 2.91 2.38
CA TYR A 114 -4.29 3.75 1.98
C TYR A 114 -4.70 5.21 1.86
N GLU A 115 -3.79 6.12 2.19
CA GLU A 115 -3.86 7.54 1.86
C GLU A 115 -2.54 7.97 1.22
N ILE A 116 -2.59 8.59 0.03
CA ILE A 116 -1.38 9.13 -0.61
C ILE A 116 -1.01 10.46 0.05
N LEU A 117 0.19 10.51 0.64
CA LEU A 117 0.70 11.68 1.37
C LEU A 117 1.58 12.59 0.50
N LEU A 118 2.21 12.02 -0.52
CA LEU A 118 3.12 12.72 -1.42
C LEU A 118 3.16 12.00 -2.78
N GLY A 119 3.11 12.77 -3.86
CA GLY A 119 3.34 12.26 -5.22
C GLY A 119 2.16 11.47 -5.79
N LYS A 120 2.47 10.53 -6.70
CA LYS A 120 1.47 9.75 -7.43
C LYS A 120 1.71 8.26 -7.26
N ALA A 121 0.66 7.52 -6.95
CA ALA A 121 0.70 6.09 -6.76
C ALA A 121 -0.23 5.37 -7.72
N ILE A 122 0.10 4.12 -8.03
CA ILE A 122 -0.88 3.14 -8.48
C ILE A 122 -0.97 2.06 -7.40
N ILE A 123 -2.17 1.85 -6.86
CA ILE A 123 -2.46 0.69 -6.04
C ILE A 123 -2.99 -0.39 -6.99
N TYR A 124 -2.13 -1.35 -7.29
CA TYR A 124 -2.51 -2.53 -8.06
C TYR A 124 -3.12 -3.56 -7.13
N MET A 125 -4.25 -4.15 -7.50
CA MET A 125 -4.88 -5.23 -6.76
C MET A 125 -5.52 -6.26 -7.69
N GLN A 126 -5.49 -7.55 -7.35
CA GLN A 126 -6.14 -8.62 -8.10
C GLN A 126 -6.88 -9.56 -7.16
N GLU A 127 -8.01 -10.10 -7.64
CA GLU A 127 -8.93 -10.93 -6.84
C GLU A 127 -8.28 -12.18 -6.25
N SER A 128 -7.36 -12.79 -6.99
CA SER A 128 -6.73 -14.05 -6.59
C SER A 128 -5.25 -14.08 -6.95
N GLY A 129 -4.44 -14.75 -6.14
CA GLY A 129 -3.06 -15.13 -6.46
C GLY A 129 -2.95 -16.44 -7.25
N SER A 130 -4.05 -17.19 -7.41
CA SER A 130 -4.09 -18.45 -8.17
C SER A 130 -3.93 -18.27 -9.67
N ASP A 131 -3.85 -19.38 -10.42
CA ASP A 131 -3.69 -19.42 -11.89
C ASP A 131 -4.64 -18.49 -12.67
N ASP A 132 -5.87 -18.29 -12.21
CA ASP A 132 -6.76 -17.24 -12.68
C ASP A 132 -6.74 -16.08 -11.68
N ALA A 133 -6.23 -14.93 -12.13
CA ALA A 133 -6.13 -13.73 -11.30
C ALA A 133 -7.47 -12.99 -11.15
N GLY A 134 -8.47 -13.34 -11.96
CA GLY A 134 -9.77 -12.68 -12.00
C GLY A 134 -9.67 -11.21 -12.43
N ARG A 135 -10.46 -10.35 -11.79
CA ARG A 135 -10.41 -8.90 -12.01
C ARG A 135 -9.15 -8.32 -11.36
N CYS A 136 -8.37 -7.59 -12.14
CA CYS A 136 -7.17 -6.88 -11.70
C CYS A 136 -7.42 -5.38 -11.87
N TYR A 137 -7.23 -4.59 -10.82
CA TYR A 137 -7.42 -3.15 -10.83
C TYR A 137 -6.09 -2.43 -10.68
N ALA A 138 -5.86 -1.45 -11.55
CA ALA A 138 -4.83 -0.42 -11.37
C ALA A 138 -5.53 0.87 -10.96
N VAL A 139 -5.52 1.18 -9.66
CA VAL A 139 -6.13 2.37 -9.09
C VAL A 139 -5.10 3.50 -9.06
N TYR A 140 -5.26 4.49 -9.94
CA TYR A 140 -4.41 5.68 -10.02
C TYR A 140 -4.84 6.69 -8.95
N ALA A 141 -3.92 7.05 -8.06
CA ALA A 141 -4.16 7.91 -6.91
C ALA A 141 -3.11 9.02 -6.82
N GLU A 142 -3.52 10.22 -6.44
CA GLU A 142 -2.66 11.38 -6.17
C GLU A 142 -2.81 11.83 -4.71
N GLU A 143 -2.10 12.86 -4.30
CA GLU A 143 -2.12 13.34 -2.90
C GLU A 143 -3.54 13.55 -2.35
N ASN A 144 -3.76 13.06 -1.12
CA ASN A 144 -5.01 12.99 -0.38
C ASN A 144 -6.03 11.96 -0.87
N ASP A 145 -5.81 11.33 -2.03
CA ASP A 145 -6.67 10.22 -2.44
C ASP A 145 -6.54 9.03 -1.47
N VAL A 146 -7.67 8.37 -1.27
CA VAL A 146 -7.80 7.16 -0.46
C VAL A 146 -8.03 5.98 -1.38
N VAL A 147 -7.45 4.83 -1.06
CA VAL A 147 -7.73 3.55 -1.72
C VAL A 147 -7.97 2.47 -0.66
N ILE A 148 -9.06 1.74 -0.79
CA ILE A 148 -9.36 0.58 0.07
C ILE A 148 -8.99 -0.69 -0.70
N VAL A 149 -8.13 -1.52 -0.10
CA VAL A 149 -7.80 -2.85 -0.60
C VAL A 149 -8.72 -3.88 0.08
N PRO A 150 -9.53 -4.62 -0.69
CA PRO A 150 -10.44 -5.62 -0.12
C PRO A 150 -9.71 -6.77 0.58
N PRO A 151 -10.37 -7.46 1.53
CA PRO A 151 -9.82 -8.67 2.13
C PRO A 151 -9.60 -9.77 1.08
N ASN A 152 -8.55 -10.56 1.26
CA ASN A 152 -8.09 -11.67 0.39
C ASN A 152 -7.47 -11.27 -0.96
N TRP A 153 -7.41 -9.99 -1.30
CA TRP A 153 -6.86 -9.57 -2.59
C TRP A 153 -5.34 -9.45 -2.53
N VAL A 154 -4.68 -9.91 -3.59
CA VAL A 154 -3.27 -9.61 -3.82
C VAL A 154 -3.17 -8.13 -4.13
N HIS A 155 -2.23 -7.41 -3.55
CA HIS A 155 -2.00 -6.01 -3.87
C HIS A 155 -0.52 -5.61 -3.84
N ALA A 156 -0.18 -4.64 -4.68
CA ALA A 156 1.15 -4.05 -4.80
C ALA A 156 1.02 -2.54 -4.99
N THR A 157 1.84 -1.77 -4.27
CA THR A 157 1.97 -0.33 -4.50
C THR A 157 3.09 -0.04 -5.50
N ILE A 158 2.79 0.85 -6.44
CA ILE A 158 3.70 1.28 -7.51
C ILE A 158 3.85 2.81 -7.44
N ASN A 159 5.09 3.30 -7.54
CA ASN A 159 5.33 4.73 -7.77
C ASN A 159 4.96 5.06 -9.22
N ALA A 160 3.95 5.90 -9.42
CA ALA A 160 3.42 6.22 -10.74
C ALA A 160 4.21 7.33 -11.46
N ASP A 161 5.18 7.96 -10.80
CA ASP A 161 6.04 8.99 -11.37
C ASP A 161 7.52 8.66 -11.12
N ILE A 162 8.23 8.32 -12.19
CA ILE A 162 9.65 7.94 -12.12
C ILE A 162 10.57 9.10 -11.70
N ASN A 163 10.11 10.34 -11.78
CA ASN A 163 10.94 11.52 -11.50
C ASN A 163 10.80 12.03 -10.07
N ASN A 164 9.77 11.57 -9.35
CA ASN A 164 9.43 12.07 -8.02
C ASN A 164 9.28 10.91 -7.03
N ASN A 165 9.60 11.17 -5.77
CA ASN A 165 9.31 10.24 -4.69
C ASN A 165 7.80 10.19 -4.45
N MET A 166 7.35 9.08 -3.87
CA MET A 166 5.96 8.90 -3.47
C MET A 166 5.93 8.45 -2.02
N ALA A 167 4.94 8.89 -1.25
CA ALA A 167 4.72 8.36 0.09
C ALA A 167 3.23 8.18 0.36
N PHE A 168 2.91 7.18 1.16
CA PHE A 168 1.55 6.94 1.63
C PHE A 168 1.54 6.56 3.10
N GLY A 169 0.40 6.79 3.75
CA GLY A 169 0.07 6.21 5.04
C GLY A 169 -0.98 5.11 4.87
N SER A 170 -0.98 4.10 5.73
CA SER A 170 -2.00 3.07 5.67
C SER A 170 -2.45 2.57 7.05
N TRP A 171 -3.74 2.22 7.14
CA TRP A 171 -4.31 1.47 8.26
C TRP A 171 -4.41 -0.01 7.92
N SER A 172 -3.83 -0.84 8.78
CA SER A 172 -3.85 -2.30 8.70
C SER A 172 -4.15 -2.92 10.08
N VAL A 173 -4.39 -4.24 10.13
CA VAL A 173 -4.53 -4.97 11.41
C VAL A 173 -3.19 -5.07 12.15
N SER A 174 -3.18 -5.00 13.48
CA SER A 174 -1.92 -4.92 14.24
C SER A 174 -1.09 -6.21 14.22
N ASP A 175 -1.73 -7.36 13.98
CA ASP A 175 -1.05 -8.65 13.80
C ASP A 175 -0.74 -8.98 12.33
N TYR A 176 -0.62 -7.94 11.49
CA TYR A 176 -0.34 -8.02 10.06
C TYR A 176 0.77 -9.03 9.75
N LYS A 177 0.50 -9.79 8.69
CA LYS A 177 1.43 -10.73 8.08
C LYS A 177 1.08 -10.82 6.61
N PHE A 178 2.06 -11.20 5.81
CA PHE A 178 1.94 -11.23 4.37
C PHE A 178 2.12 -12.66 3.87
N GLU A 179 1.22 -13.09 3.00
CA GLU A 179 1.31 -14.32 2.22
C GLU A 179 1.83 -13.97 0.83
N TYR A 180 2.92 -14.62 0.44
CA TYR A 180 3.63 -14.36 -0.82
C TYR A 180 3.64 -15.58 -1.75
N LYS A 181 3.23 -16.76 -1.26
CA LYS A 181 3.44 -18.03 -1.95
C LYS A 181 2.90 -18.00 -3.38
N GLU A 182 1.62 -17.68 -3.55
CA GLU A 182 0.98 -17.72 -4.86
C GLU A 182 1.58 -16.69 -5.82
N VAL A 183 1.82 -15.47 -5.34
CA VAL A 183 2.50 -14.42 -6.13
C VAL A 183 3.90 -14.87 -6.58
N ARG A 184 4.65 -15.56 -5.71
CA ARG A 184 5.99 -16.08 -6.04
C ARG A 184 5.93 -17.26 -7.00
N GLU A 185 4.95 -18.14 -6.87
CA GLU A 185 4.73 -19.26 -7.79
C GLU A 185 4.47 -18.76 -9.23
N HIS A 186 3.83 -17.59 -9.36
CA HIS A 186 3.59 -16.92 -10.64
C HIS A 186 4.66 -15.89 -11.03
N LYS A 187 5.78 -15.82 -10.28
CA LYS A 187 6.89 -14.88 -10.50
C LYS A 187 6.49 -13.40 -10.48
N GLY A 188 5.42 -13.06 -9.78
CA GLY A 188 4.93 -11.68 -9.64
C GLY A 188 3.41 -11.56 -9.77
N ILE A 189 2.96 -10.32 -9.89
CA ILE A 189 1.55 -9.97 -10.11
C ILE A 189 1.11 -10.29 -11.55
N ALA A 190 -0.20 -10.33 -11.79
CA ALA A 190 -0.78 -10.75 -13.07
C ALA A 190 -0.56 -9.76 -14.22
N PHE A 191 -0.26 -8.49 -13.92
CA PHE A 191 0.11 -7.49 -14.91
C PHE A 191 1.34 -6.72 -14.43
N TYR A 192 2.44 -6.80 -15.17
CA TYR A 192 3.65 -6.04 -14.87
C TYR A 192 3.51 -4.59 -15.34
N PRO A 193 3.76 -3.60 -14.48
CA PRO A 193 3.83 -2.21 -14.90
C PRO A 193 5.16 -1.96 -15.63
N ILE A 194 5.12 -1.35 -16.80
CA ILE A 194 6.31 -0.91 -17.54
C ILE A 194 6.23 0.58 -17.83
N VAL A 195 7.37 1.23 -17.80
CA VAL A 195 7.52 2.65 -18.13
C VAL A 195 7.80 2.77 -19.62
N LYS A 196 6.98 3.55 -20.30
CA LYS A 196 7.15 3.86 -21.72
C LYS A 196 6.73 5.30 -21.99
N ASP A 197 7.62 6.05 -22.61
CA ASP A 197 7.44 7.48 -22.89
C ASP A 197 7.06 8.32 -21.64
N GLY A 198 7.47 7.86 -20.45
CA GLY A 198 7.18 8.51 -19.17
C GLY A 198 5.88 8.06 -18.49
N ASP A 199 5.05 7.26 -19.16
CA ASP A 199 3.78 6.73 -18.65
C ASP A 199 3.89 5.24 -18.26
N ILE A 200 2.92 4.77 -17.46
CA ILE A 200 2.81 3.35 -17.07
C ILE A 200 1.90 2.59 -18.04
N GLU A 201 2.49 1.71 -18.83
CA GLU A 201 1.83 0.65 -19.59
C GLU A 201 1.86 -0.69 -18.81
N TRP A 202 1.11 -1.69 -19.29
CA TRP A 202 0.95 -2.96 -18.60
C TRP A 202 1.17 -4.13 -19.54
N ILE A 203 1.96 -5.11 -19.09
CA ILE A 203 2.19 -6.38 -19.79
C ILE A 203 1.54 -7.50 -18.96
N LYS A 204 0.68 -8.32 -19.58
CA LYS A 204 0.12 -9.50 -18.91
C LYS A 204 1.24 -10.48 -18.54
N ASN A 205 1.20 -11.00 -17.33
CA ASN A 205 2.11 -12.05 -16.87
C ASN A 205 1.62 -13.41 -17.37
N ASP A 206 2.38 -14.01 -18.29
CA ASP A 206 2.03 -15.30 -18.92
C ASP A 206 2.04 -16.49 -17.94
N ASN A 207 2.50 -16.32 -16.70
CA ASN A 207 2.37 -17.36 -15.67
C ASN A 207 0.93 -17.50 -15.16
N TYR A 208 0.08 -16.47 -15.34
CA TYR A 208 -1.36 -16.57 -15.06
C TYR A 208 -2.12 -16.99 -16.31
N SER A 209 -3.01 -17.97 -16.15
CA SER A 209 -3.88 -18.47 -17.21
C SER A 209 -4.89 -17.42 -17.69
N ASP A 210 -5.49 -16.68 -16.76
CA ASP A 210 -6.46 -15.62 -17.06
C ASP A 210 -6.34 -14.44 -16.08
N GLY A 211 -6.94 -13.32 -16.46
CA GLY A 211 -6.94 -12.09 -15.70
C GLY A 211 -7.34 -10.90 -16.58
N SER A 212 -8.12 -9.98 -16.03
CA SER A 212 -8.61 -8.80 -16.75
C SER A 212 -8.19 -7.51 -16.05
N LEU A 213 -7.35 -6.70 -16.71
CA LEU A 213 -6.91 -5.42 -16.16
C LEU A 213 -7.93 -4.30 -16.39
N ILE A 214 -8.30 -3.64 -15.30
CA ILE A 214 -9.22 -2.50 -15.25
C ILE A 214 -8.44 -1.31 -14.67
N LYS A 215 -8.36 -0.21 -15.42
CA LYS A 215 -7.69 1.02 -14.99
C LYS A 215 -8.73 2.02 -14.49
N VAL A 216 -8.61 2.47 -13.26
CA VAL A 216 -9.56 3.42 -12.63
C VAL A 216 -8.81 4.48 -11.85
N LYS A 217 -9.46 5.63 -11.61
CA LYS A 217 -8.96 6.61 -10.64
C LYS A 217 -9.47 6.27 -9.25
N ALA A 218 -8.75 6.71 -8.22
CA ALA A 218 -9.25 6.69 -6.85
C ALA A 218 -10.59 7.42 -6.74
N LYS A 219 -11.42 6.99 -5.79
CA LYS A 219 -12.75 7.54 -5.52
C LYS A 219 -12.95 7.72 -4.02
N GLU A 220 -13.95 8.51 -3.64
CA GLU A 220 -14.43 8.55 -2.26
C GLU A 220 -15.17 7.24 -1.92
N TYR A 221 -15.21 6.89 -0.63
CA TYR A 221 -15.85 5.69 -0.10
C TYR A 221 -16.90 6.06 0.97
N PRO A 222 -17.97 6.82 0.61
CA PRO A 222 -19.02 7.18 1.56
C PRO A 222 -19.71 5.96 2.18
N GLU A 223 -19.75 4.83 1.46
CA GLU A 223 -20.28 3.56 1.97
C GLU A 223 -19.48 3.00 3.16
N PHE A 224 -18.19 3.36 3.29
CA PHE A 224 -17.33 3.05 4.42
C PHE A 224 -17.22 4.21 5.43
N ASN A 225 -17.95 5.31 5.22
CA ASN A 225 -17.78 6.56 5.97
C ASN A 225 -16.35 7.13 5.90
N ILE A 226 -15.65 6.93 4.78
CA ILE A 226 -14.30 7.43 4.56
C ILE A 226 -14.29 8.47 3.43
N THR A 227 -13.58 9.57 3.67
CA THR A 227 -13.46 10.69 2.74
C THR A 227 -11.98 11.05 2.48
N ASN A 228 -11.70 11.72 1.37
CA ASN A 228 -10.40 12.31 1.05
C ASN A 228 -10.25 13.78 1.52
N LYS A 229 -11.23 14.30 2.27
CA LYS A 229 -11.24 15.70 2.75
C LYS A 229 -10.48 15.90 4.07
N GLU A 230 -10.20 14.81 4.77
CA GLU A 230 -9.46 14.78 6.03
C GLU A 230 -8.49 13.59 6.00
N ARG A 231 -7.37 13.67 6.72
CA ARG A 231 -6.40 12.58 6.81
C ARG A 231 -7.04 11.32 7.38
N ILE A 232 -6.70 10.14 6.84
CA ILE A 232 -7.29 8.88 7.33
C ILE A 232 -6.87 8.58 8.78
N TYR A 233 -5.71 9.07 9.21
CA TYR A 233 -5.31 8.98 10.61
C TYR A 233 -6.26 9.80 11.51
N THR A 234 -6.52 11.05 11.14
CA THR A 234 -7.42 11.93 11.89
C THR A 234 -8.86 11.39 11.90
N GLN A 235 -9.34 10.88 10.76
CA GLN A 235 -10.66 10.23 10.67
C GLN A 235 -10.76 9.04 11.64
N PHE A 236 -9.72 8.20 11.72
CA PHE A 236 -9.66 7.08 12.65
C PHE A 236 -9.71 7.56 14.11
N ILE A 237 -8.94 8.59 14.49
CA ILE A 237 -8.94 9.09 15.87
C ILE A 237 -10.29 9.72 16.25
N ASN A 238 -10.94 10.41 15.30
CA ASN A 238 -12.24 11.03 15.53
C ASN A 238 -13.37 10.00 15.65
N ASN A 239 -13.37 8.97 14.82
CA ASN A 239 -14.41 7.94 14.77
C ASN A 239 -13.80 6.56 14.47
N PRO A 240 -13.17 5.91 15.46
CA PRO A 240 -12.40 4.69 15.22
C PRO A 240 -13.27 3.51 14.78
N ASP A 241 -14.55 3.49 15.17
CA ASP A 241 -15.52 2.46 14.77
C ASP A 241 -15.73 2.41 13.24
N ASN A 242 -15.56 3.53 12.53
CA ASN A 242 -15.66 3.55 11.06
C ASN A 242 -14.56 2.70 10.40
N PHE A 243 -13.48 2.38 11.11
CA PHE A 243 -12.35 1.59 10.61
C PHE A 243 -12.36 0.15 11.15
N ASP A 244 -13.38 -0.29 11.87
CA ASP A 244 -13.45 -1.66 12.42
C ASP A 244 -13.31 -2.73 11.31
N PHE A 245 -13.73 -2.41 10.08
CA PHE A 245 -13.62 -3.30 8.91
C PHE A 245 -12.16 -3.59 8.50
N VAL A 246 -11.20 -2.75 8.90
CA VAL A 246 -9.77 -2.96 8.62
C VAL A 246 -9.30 -4.23 9.31
N ALA A 247 -9.54 -4.34 10.63
CA ALA A 247 -9.15 -5.49 11.43
C ALA A 247 -10.16 -6.65 11.35
N ASN A 248 -11.44 -6.34 11.17
CA ASN A 248 -12.53 -7.31 11.11
C ASN A 248 -13.45 -7.07 9.89
N PRO A 249 -13.10 -7.59 8.71
CA PRO A 249 -13.84 -7.30 7.48
C PRO A 249 -15.30 -7.77 7.49
N ASP A 250 -15.68 -8.73 8.35
CA ASP A 250 -17.06 -9.26 8.41
C ASP A 250 -18.09 -8.19 8.78
N VAL A 251 -17.70 -7.13 9.50
CA VAL A 251 -18.62 -6.01 9.84
C VAL A 251 -19.10 -5.24 8.59
N ALA A 252 -18.37 -5.36 7.49
CA ALA A 252 -18.65 -4.74 6.20
C ALA A 252 -18.89 -5.78 5.08
N ASP A 253 -19.23 -7.04 5.42
CA ASP A 253 -19.39 -8.13 4.44
C ASP A 253 -20.35 -7.80 3.28
N HIS A 254 -21.42 -7.07 3.58
CA HIS A 254 -22.38 -6.61 2.57
C HIS A 254 -21.76 -5.65 1.54
N LEU A 255 -20.78 -4.81 1.94
CA LEU A 255 -20.09 -3.89 1.05
C LEU A 255 -19.07 -4.61 0.17
N TRP A 256 -18.38 -5.63 0.70
CA TRP A 256 -17.38 -6.39 -0.05
C TRP A 256 -17.96 -7.17 -1.23
N ARG A 257 -19.21 -7.64 -1.11
CA ARG A 257 -19.90 -8.36 -2.19
C ARG A 257 -20.21 -7.47 -3.40
N GLU A 258 -20.27 -6.16 -3.20
CA GLU A 258 -20.61 -5.16 -4.23
C GLU A 258 -19.39 -4.32 -4.66
N PHE A 259 -18.19 -4.62 -4.15
CA PHE A 259 -16.96 -3.85 -4.37
C PHE A 259 -16.37 -4.00 -5.78
#